data_AF-A0A9W6GVI4-F1
#
_entry.id   AF-A0A9W6GVI4-F1
#
_cell.length_a   1.000
_cell.length_b   1.000
_cell.length_c   1.000
_cell.angle_alpha   90.00
_cell.angle_beta   90.00
_cell.angle_gamma   90.00
#
_symmetry.space_group_name_H-M   'P 1'
#
loop_
_entity.id
_entity.type
_entity.pdbx_description
1 polymer ?
#
loop_
_entity_poly.entity_id
_entity_poly.type
_entity_poly.pdbx_seq_one_letter_code
_entity_poly.pdbx_strand_id
1 'polypeptide(L)'
;MPNLEDVFRLSGVPTYTFIQPERFQEIRVSIRTPGRGLILEGPSGIGKTTTITQALNELGIFKDVLSLSARRTADVEIIRALPDMQDIGIVIVDDFHRLDDATKARLSDFMKVLAESETQKSKLILVGINQAGHQLVKFAHDLGLRVDVFKLEANPIEKIEEVISRGEEVLNVKFCQKHLIAERAQGSFQLVQLLCHKVCLLAGVTETKAALETITTSINVAIEDVMSDLARQFKEPAVTFARGSKIRREGRAPYLHILRWLAESDDWSIDLSEAINSHPEMKGSVGQVMEKGYLEALLNDPEKKLSTFFHYESSTTVLSVEDPKLSFYLKNIIWRVFTRQVGYKAQYFRSRYDFALSFAGANRALAKALADALKDREVQCFYDEDEQHRIIAQNVEDYLAPIYRSEASYVIAILSSEYPKRIWTKFESDQFRERFGAGAVIPIRFTDLAPGFFTEEAKYGGLPFNPEGDQDSQVSIIVDILCKRLIEDREASTAAEIAESMNE
;
A
#
# COMPACT_ATOMS: atom_id res chain seq x y z
N MET A 1 -35.21 -27.86 1.19
CA MET A 1 -34.40 -27.48 0.01
C MET A 1 -33.30 -26.55 0.51
N PRO A 2 -32.09 -26.58 -0.06
CA PRO A 2 -31.04 -25.65 0.33
C PRO A 2 -31.47 -24.19 0.18
N ASN A 3 -31.12 -23.35 1.17
CA ASN A 3 -31.32 -21.91 1.08
C ASN A 3 -30.09 -21.22 0.49
N LEU A 4 -30.24 -19.99 -0.01
CA LEU A 4 -29.15 -19.21 -0.58
C LEU A 4 -27.97 -19.05 0.38
N GLU A 5 -28.23 -18.76 1.66
CA GLU A 5 -27.21 -18.56 2.70
C GLU A 5 -26.41 -19.83 3.01
N ASP A 6 -26.94 -21.01 2.69
CA ASP A 6 -26.24 -22.29 2.85
C ASP A 6 -25.39 -22.66 1.63
N VAL A 7 -25.85 -22.27 0.43
CA VAL A 7 -25.15 -22.53 -0.83
C VAL A 7 -24.01 -21.54 -1.02
N PHE A 8 -24.31 -20.24 -0.99
CA PHE A 8 -23.33 -19.17 -1.11
C PHE A 8 -23.11 -18.51 0.26
N ARG A 9 -22.20 -19.10 1.05
CA ARG A 9 -21.91 -18.67 2.42
C ARG A 9 -21.06 -17.41 2.45
N LEU A 10 -21.54 -16.41 3.19
CA LEU A 10 -20.79 -15.17 3.45
C LEU A 10 -19.78 -15.29 4.60
N SER A 11 -19.97 -16.29 5.47
CA SER A 11 -19.12 -16.58 6.63
C SER A 11 -19.05 -18.08 6.91
N GLY A 12 -17.87 -18.55 7.32
CA GLY A 12 -17.63 -19.95 7.64
C GLY A 12 -17.25 -20.79 6.42
N VAL A 13 -17.10 -22.10 6.62
CA VAL A 13 -16.71 -23.04 5.55
C VAL A 13 -17.93 -23.36 4.68
N PRO A 14 -17.86 -23.16 3.35
CA PRO A 14 -18.93 -23.53 2.42
C PRO A 14 -19.10 -25.05 2.41
N THR A 15 -20.34 -25.53 2.42
CA THR A 15 -20.63 -26.97 2.43
C THR A 15 -20.86 -27.52 1.02
N TYR A 16 -21.66 -26.81 0.23
CA TYR A 16 -22.05 -27.25 -1.12
C TYR A 16 -21.04 -26.86 -2.21
N THR A 17 -20.42 -25.70 -2.07
CA THR A 17 -19.60 -25.07 -3.10
C THR A 17 -18.11 -25.07 -2.76
N PHE A 18 -17.67 -25.93 -1.84
CA PHE A 18 -16.26 -26.04 -1.48
C PHE A 18 -15.44 -26.67 -2.62
N ILE A 19 -14.41 -25.95 -3.07
CA ILE A 19 -13.46 -26.40 -4.08
C ILE A 19 -12.07 -26.49 -3.45
N GLN A 20 -11.34 -27.57 -3.74
CA GLN A 20 -9.96 -27.73 -3.29
C GLN A 20 -9.04 -26.78 -4.08
N PRO A 21 -8.19 -25.99 -3.39
CA PRO A 21 -7.17 -25.17 -4.04
C PRO A 21 -6.13 -26.05 -4.75
N GLU A 22 -5.36 -25.48 -5.68
CA GLU A 22 -4.44 -26.23 -6.55
C GLU A 22 -3.44 -27.09 -5.75
N ARG A 23 -2.81 -26.51 -4.72
CA ARG A 23 -1.82 -27.20 -3.88
C ARG A 23 -2.40 -28.01 -2.73
N PHE A 24 -3.71 -28.29 -2.74
CA PHE A 24 -4.38 -28.99 -1.63
C PHE A 24 -3.76 -30.36 -1.33
N GLN A 25 -3.39 -31.13 -2.36
CA GLN A 25 -2.80 -32.44 -2.18
C GLN A 25 -1.39 -32.36 -1.55
N GLU A 26 -0.58 -31.39 -1.97
CA GLU A 26 0.75 -31.17 -1.40
C GLU A 26 0.66 -30.77 0.09
N ILE A 27 -0.28 -29.87 0.43
CA ILE A 27 -0.55 -29.49 1.82
C ILE A 27 -0.93 -30.71 2.66
N ARG A 28 -1.79 -31.60 2.14
CA ARG A 28 -2.16 -32.84 2.84
C ARG A 28 -0.95 -33.75 3.08
N VAL A 29 -0.10 -33.92 2.08
CA VAL A 29 1.13 -34.71 2.20
C VAL A 29 2.05 -34.11 3.25
N SER A 30 2.18 -32.79 3.29
CA SER A 30 2.98 -32.11 4.30
C SER A 30 2.39 -32.31 5.70
N ILE A 31 1.07 -32.15 5.90
CA ILE A 31 0.39 -32.35 7.20
C ILE A 31 0.64 -33.74 7.75
N ARG A 32 0.54 -34.80 6.93
CA ARG A 32 0.78 -36.18 7.39
C ARG A 32 2.24 -36.55 7.60
N THR A 33 3.19 -35.76 7.09
CA THR A 33 4.63 -36.09 7.14
C THR A 33 5.19 -35.75 8.54
N PRO A 34 5.69 -36.73 9.30
CA PRO A 34 6.26 -36.49 10.63
C PRO A 34 7.50 -35.59 10.60
N GLY A 35 7.74 -34.83 11.67
CA GLY A 35 8.87 -33.90 11.77
C GLY A 35 8.82 -32.68 10.84
N ARG A 36 7.96 -32.65 9.81
CA ARG A 36 7.85 -31.47 8.93
C ARG A 36 6.94 -30.41 9.52
N GLY A 37 7.51 -29.20 9.66
CA GLY A 37 6.76 -27.99 9.90
C GLY A 37 6.04 -27.54 8.64
N LEU A 38 4.86 -26.94 8.81
CA LEU A 38 4.05 -26.42 7.71
C LEU A 38 3.82 -24.93 7.92
N ILE A 39 4.12 -24.13 6.91
CA ILE A 39 3.77 -22.71 6.87
C ILE A 39 2.82 -22.52 5.69
N LEU A 40 1.61 -22.04 5.99
CA LEU A 40 0.64 -21.65 4.99
C LEU A 40 0.59 -20.12 4.94
N GLU A 41 1.18 -19.59 3.89
CA GLU A 41 1.11 -18.18 3.55
C GLU A 41 -0.03 -17.94 2.57
N GLY A 42 -0.50 -16.72 2.59
CA GLY A 42 -1.37 -16.23 1.55
C GLY A 42 -2.12 -15.03 2.08
N PRO A 43 -2.73 -14.27 1.18
CA PRO A 43 -3.56 -13.16 1.58
C PRO A 43 -4.76 -13.61 2.48
N SER A 44 -5.28 -12.77 3.37
CA SER A 44 -6.35 -13.23 4.30
C SER A 44 -7.71 -13.36 3.60
N GLY A 45 -8.46 -14.41 3.91
CA GLY A 45 -9.69 -14.76 3.20
C GLY A 45 -9.52 -15.52 1.88
N ILE A 46 -8.28 -15.86 1.46
CA ILE A 46 -8.03 -16.79 0.34
C ILE A 46 -8.45 -18.25 0.66
N GLY A 47 -8.78 -18.53 1.91
CA GLY A 47 -9.20 -19.86 2.37
C GLY A 47 -8.10 -20.66 3.07
N LYS A 48 -7.08 -20.02 3.67
CA LYS A 48 -6.00 -20.70 4.43
C LYS A 48 -6.53 -21.62 5.53
N THR A 49 -7.29 -21.06 6.47
CA THR A 49 -7.87 -21.80 7.60
C THR A 49 -8.83 -22.88 7.10
N THR A 50 -9.67 -22.55 6.11
CA THR A 50 -10.59 -23.50 5.46
C THR A 50 -9.84 -24.69 4.83
N THR A 51 -8.74 -24.42 4.15
CA THR A 51 -7.89 -25.43 3.51
C THR A 51 -7.28 -26.37 4.53
N ILE A 52 -6.72 -25.85 5.63
CA ILE A 52 -6.13 -26.64 6.70
C ILE A 52 -7.21 -27.46 7.42
N THR A 53 -8.32 -26.83 7.82
CA THR A 53 -9.45 -27.51 8.47
C THR A 53 -9.97 -28.67 7.62
N GLN A 54 -10.14 -28.45 6.30
CA GLN A 54 -10.61 -29.50 5.41
C GLN A 54 -9.57 -30.62 5.25
N ALA A 55 -8.29 -30.28 5.10
CA ALA A 55 -7.23 -31.27 5.01
C ALA A 55 -7.16 -32.15 6.27
N LEU A 56 -7.33 -31.56 7.46
CA LEU A 56 -7.36 -32.28 8.74
C LEU A 56 -8.62 -33.14 8.89
N ASN A 57 -9.78 -32.67 8.44
CA ASN A 57 -11.02 -33.44 8.42
C ASN A 57 -10.90 -34.67 7.51
N GLU A 58 -10.38 -34.52 6.29
CA GLU A 58 -10.15 -35.64 5.36
C GLU A 58 -9.10 -36.63 5.86
N LEU A 59 -8.17 -36.20 6.71
CA LEU A 59 -7.20 -37.06 7.38
C LEU A 59 -7.75 -37.71 8.66
N GLY A 60 -8.93 -37.31 9.13
CA GLY A 60 -9.57 -37.85 10.34
C GLY A 60 -8.92 -37.41 11.67
N ILE A 61 -8.04 -36.42 11.64
CA ILE A 61 -7.23 -35.97 12.80
C ILE A 61 -7.69 -34.63 13.39
N PHE A 62 -8.72 -33.99 12.83
CA PHE A 62 -9.19 -32.67 13.26
C PHE A 62 -9.55 -32.57 14.76
N LYS A 63 -10.01 -33.67 15.37
CA LYS A 63 -10.43 -33.68 16.78
C LYS A 63 -9.26 -33.56 17.78
N ASP A 64 -8.04 -33.83 17.33
CA ASP A 64 -6.83 -33.84 18.16
C ASP A 64 -5.95 -32.59 17.92
N VAL A 65 -6.53 -31.54 17.32
CA VAL A 65 -5.82 -30.34 16.90
C VAL A 65 -6.18 -29.15 17.80
N LEU A 66 -5.17 -28.47 18.33
CA LEU A 66 -5.33 -27.21 19.03
C LEU A 66 -5.22 -26.04 18.05
N SER A 67 -6.28 -25.26 17.89
CA SER A 67 -6.28 -24.06 17.03
C SER A 67 -6.20 -22.80 17.89
N LEU A 68 -5.14 -22.02 17.70
CA LEU A 68 -4.83 -20.77 18.40
C LEU A 68 -4.82 -19.63 17.39
N SER A 69 -5.35 -18.45 17.75
CA SER A 69 -5.30 -17.25 16.92
C SER A 69 -4.55 -16.13 17.62
N ALA A 70 -3.56 -15.55 16.93
CA ALA A 70 -2.82 -14.39 17.43
C ALA A 70 -3.70 -13.13 17.61
N ARG A 71 -4.97 -13.15 17.19
CA ARG A 71 -5.95 -12.08 17.47
C ARG A 71 -6.50 -12.14 18.90
N ARG A 72 -6.46 -13.31 19.55
CA ARG A 72 -7.05 -13.51 20.88
C ARG A 72 -5.96 -13.46 21.93
N THR A 73 -6.05 -12.51 22.86
CA THR A 73 -5.03 -12.30 23.90
C THR A 73 -4.77 -13.55 24.74
N ALA A 74 -5.81 -14.33 25.04
CA ALA A 74 -5.68 -15.60 25.77
C ALA A 74 -4.87 -16.65 24.97
N ASP A 75 -5.06 -16.72 23.65
CA ASP A 75 -4.32 -17.63 22.79
C ASP A 75 -2.85 -17.19 22.67
N VAL A 76 -2.57 -15.88 22.66
CA VAL A 76 -1.20 -15.33 22.58
C VAL A 76 -0.33 -15.80 23.75
N GLU A 77 -0.89 -15.90 24.96
CA GLU A 77 -0.15 -16.44 26.12
C GLU A 77 0.21 -17.93 25.93
N ILE A 78 -0.72 -18.72 25.38
CA ILE A 78 -0.49 -20.14 25.07
C ILE A 78 0.56 -20.26 23.97
N ILE A 79 0.44 -19.46 22.90
CA ILE A 79 1.38 -19.42 21.77
C ILE A 79 2.80 -19.15 22.28
N ARG A 80 2.98 -18.21 23.22
CA ARG A 80 4.29 -17.89 23.82
C ARG A 80 4.87 -19.04 24.66
N ALA A 81 4.03 -19.91 25.21
CA ALA A 81 4.45 -21.05 26.02
C ALA A 81 4.72 -22.32 25.18
N LEU A 82 4.29 -22.39 23.92
CA LEU A 82 4.48 -23.57 23.06
C LEU A 82 5.94 -24.06 22.99
N PRO A 83 6.96 -23.20 22.85
CA PRO A 83 8.36 -23.65 22.78
C PRO A 83 8.86 -24.35 24.04
N ASP A 84 8.20 -24.11 25.18
CA ASP A 84 8.57 -24.68 26.48
C ASP A 84 7.81 -26.00 26.78
N MET A 85 6.88 -26.38 25.90
CA MET A 85 6.09 -27.62 26.00
C MET A 85 6.80 -28.76 25.25
N GLN A 86 6.72 -29.99 25.79
CA GLN A 86 7.35 -31.16 25.18
C GLN A 86 6.50 -31.80 24.08
N ASP A 87 5.32 -32.31 24.44
CA ASP A 87 4.40 -33.00 23.53
C ASP A 87 3.17 -32.11 23.30
N ILE A 88 3.18 -31.29 22.23
CA ILE A 88 2.11 -30.32 21.94
C ILE A 88 0.96 -30.88 21.10
N GLY A 89 1.09 -32.09 20.54
CA GLY A 89 0.14 -32.58 19.55
C GLY A 89 0.24 -31.80 18.24
N ILE A 90 -0.88 -31.64 17.54
CA ILE A 90 -0.95 -30.80 16.35
C ILE A 90 -1.49 -29.43 16.77
N VAL A 91 -0.68 -28.38 16.61
CA VAL A 91 -1.06 -27.00 16.93
C VAL A 91 -1.08 -26.16 15.67
N ILE A 92 -2.18 -25.45 15.45
CA ILE A 92 -2.30 -24.42 14.41
C ILE A 92 -2.22 -23.06 15.09
N VAL A 93 -1.34 -22.20 14.59
CA VAL A 93 -1.28 -20.78 14.97
C VAL A 93 -1.71 -19.94 13.78
N ASP A 94 -2.87 -19.31 13.89
CA ASP A 94 -3.44 -18.40 12.88
C ASP A 94 -3.05 -16.94 13.15
N ASP A 95 -3.03 -16.13 12.09
CA ASP A 95 -2.61 -14.72 12.10
C ASP A 95 -1.17 -14.50 12.66
N PHE A 96 -0.24 -15.41 12.36
CA PHE A 96 1.15 -15.39 12.87
C PHE A 96 1.87 -14.04 12.72
N HIS A 97 1.57 -13.27 11.66
CA HIS A 97 2.16 -11.97 11.39
C HIS A 97 1.89 -10.91 12.47
N ARG A 98 0.83 -11.09 13.28
CA ARG A 98 0.45 -10.17 14.37
C ARG A 98 1.24 -10.34 15.65
N LEU A 99 2.03 -11.41 15.77
CA LEU A 99 2.86 -11.65 16.95
C LEU A 99 4.05 -10.70 17.00
N ASP A 100 4.58 -10.45 18.19
CA ASP A 100 5.83 -9.70 18.37
C ASP A 100 7.04 -10.50 17.87
N ASP A 101 8.10 -9.80 17.46
CA ASP A 101 9.30 -10.41 16.87
C ASP A 101 9.99 -11.41 17.80
N ALA A 102 9.97 -11.17 19.11
CA ALA A 102 10.53 -12.10 20.09
C ALA A 102 9.76 -13.43 20.09
N THR A 103 8.42 -13.37 20.07
CA THR A 103 7.57 -14.56 19.97
C THR A 103 7.74 -15.26 18.61
N LYS A 104 7.79 -14.51 17.50
CA LYS A 104 8.04 -15.06 16.15
C LYS A 104 9.38 -15.82 16.10
N ALA A 105 10.45 -15.24 16.66
CA ALA A 105 11.76 -15.88 16.72
C ALA A 105 11.75 -17.18 17.53
N ARG A 106 11.12 -17.17 18.72
CA ARG A 106 11.02 -18.39 19.55
C ARG A 106 10.23 -19.51 18.87
N LEU A 107 9.13 -19.19 18.17
CA LEU A 107 8.36 -20.19 17.41
C LEU A 107 9.16 -20.73 16.22
N SER A 108 9.93 -19.87 15.54
CA SER A 108 10.84 -20.26 14.47
C SER A 108 11.87 -21.28 14.94
N ASP A 109 12.50 -21.01 16.10
CA ASP A 109 13.48 -21.92 16.70
C ASP A 109 12.83 -23.22 17.18
N PHE A 110 11.63 -23.16 17.72
CA PHE A 110 10.88 -24.34 18.09
C PHE A 110 10.55 -25.24 16.89
N MET A 111 10.17 -24.65 15.74
CA MET A 111 9.99 -25.42 14.50
C MET A 111 11.28 -26.13 14.06
N LYS A 112 12.46 -25.53 14.28
CA LYS A 112 13.76 -26.21 14.02
C LYS A 112 13.91 -27.45 14.89
N VAL A 113 13.66 -27.32 16.19
CA VAL A 113 13.79 -28.43 17.15
C VAL A 113 12.84 -29.58 16.78
N LEU A 114 11.60 -29.27 16.40
CA LEU A 114 10.63 -30.28 15.93
C LEU A 114 11.10 -30.98 14.64
N ALA A 115 11.72 -30.24 13.72
CA ALA A 115 12.24 -30.75 12.46
C ALA A 115 13.55 -31.55 12.57
N GLU A 116 14.36 -31.30 13.60
CA GLU A 116 15.56 -32.09 13.90
C GLU A 116 15.25 -33.39 14.62
N SER A 117 14.24 -33.38 15.47
CA SER A 117 13.87 -34.51 16.31
C SER A 117 12.97 -35.55 15.62
N GLU A 118 12.48 -35.25 14.40
CA GLU A 118 11.54 -36.10 13.63
C GLU A 118 10.35 -36.61 14.44
N THR A 119 9.90 -35.83 15.43
CA THR A 119 8.87 -36.28 16.37
C THR A 119 7.54 -36.53 15.67
N GLN A 120 6.88 -37.63 16.03
CA GLN A 120 5.52 -37.94 15.56
C GLN A 120 4.44 -37.32 16.45
N LYS A 121 4.82 -36.80 17.62
CA LYS A 121 3.90 -36.33 18.66
C LYS A 121 3.60 -34.84 18.61
N SER A 122 4.48 -34.06 17.97
CA SER A 122 4.41 -32.60 17.97
C SER A 122 4.50 -32.09 16.54
N LYS A 123 3.50 -31.31 16.12
CA LYS A 123 3.49 -30.64 14.83
C LYS A 123 2.97 -29.24 14.98
N LEU A 124 3.75 -28.28 14.46
CA LEU A 124 3.38 -26.88 14.42
C LEU A 124 3.04 -26.47 12.99
N ILE A 125 1.84 -25.91 12.82
CA ILE A 125 1.33 -25.34 11.58
C ILE A 125 1.18 -23.84 11.79
N LEU A 126 1.92 -23.03 11.04
CA LEU A 126 1.82 -21.57 11.09
C LEU A 126 0.99 -21.07 9.90
N VAL A 127 0.06 -20.17 10.17
CA VAL A 127 -0.79 -19.55 9.15
C VAL A 127 -0.66 -18.03 9.27
N GLY A 128 -0.39 -17.37 8.14
CA GLY A 128 -0.17 -15.92 8.13
C GLY A 128 -0.35 -15.30 6.75
N ILE A 129 -0.15 -13.99 6.68
CA ILE A 129 -0.07 -13.25 5.41
C ILE A 129 1.34 -13.31 4.79
N ASN A 130 1.44 -12.88 3.54
CA ASN A 130 2.63 -12.98 2.69
C ASN A 130 3.92 -12.55 3.41
N GLN A 131 4.99 -13.30 3.14
CA GLN A 131 6.35 -13.12 3.66
C GLN A 131 6.62 -13.51 5.12
N ALA A 132 5.64 -14.07 5.86
CA ALA A 132 5.90 -14.71 7.16
C ALA A 132 7.00 -15.80 7.06
N GLY A 133 6.99 -16.60 6.00
CA GLY A 133 8.03 -17.59 5.70
C GLY A 133 9.35 -16.97 5.27
N HIS A 134 9.37 -15.81 4.60
CA HIS A 134 10.63 -15.09 4.35
C HIS A 134 11.25 -14.54 5.65
N GLN A 135 10.44 -14.10 6.61
CA GLN A 135 10.91 -13.75 7.96
C GLN A 135 11.44 -15.00 8.68
N LEU A 136 10.69 -16.11 8.67
CA LEU A 136 11.12 -17.40 9.23
C LEU A 136 12.41 -17.94 8.59
N VAL A 137 12.57 -17.80 7.27
CA VAL A 137 13.78 -18.17 6.52
C VAL A 137 14.94 -17.20 6.81
N LYS A 138 14.69 -15.89 7.02
CA LYS A 138 15.71 -14.94 7.53
C LYS A 138 16.22 -15.36 8.92
N PHE A 139 15.34 -15.79 9.82
CA PHE A 139 15.71 -16.29 11.15
C PHE A 139 16.32 -17.69 11.13
N ALA A 140 16.35 -18.35 9.96
CA ALA A 140 16.74 -19.73 9.84
C ALA A 140 17.23 -20.09 8.44
N HIS A 141 18.48 -19.73 8.16
CA HIS A 141 19.19 -20.15 6.95
C HIS A 141 19.17 -21.69 6.72
N ASP A 142 18.96 -22.49 7.77
CA ASP A 142 18.95 -23.97 7.75
C ASP A 142 17.56 -24.65 7.76
N LEU A 143 16.45 -23.89 7.79
CA LEU A 143 15.08 -24.48 7.77
C LEU A 143 14.66 -24.98 6.37
N GLY A 144 15.37 -24.59 5.31
CA GLY A 144 14.90 -24.61 3.92
C GLY A 144 14.50 -25.97 3.33
N LEU A 145 14.96 -27.10 3.88
CA LEU A 145 14.59 -28.44 3.37
C LEU A 145 13.62 -29.21 4.29
N ARG A 146 13.31 -28.69 5.48
CA ARG A 146 12.53 -29.40 6.51
C ARG A 146 11.20 -28.73 6.88
N VAL A 147 10.96 -27.53 6.35
CA VAL A 147 9.69 -26.83 6.47
C VAL A 147 9.10 -26.66 5.08
N ASP A 148 7.86 -27.08 4.91
CA ASP A 148 7.13 -26.82 3.68
C ASP A 148 6.42 -25.47 3.80
N VAL A 149 6.75 -24.56 2.89
CA VAL A 149 6.09 -23.25 2.78
C VAL A 149 5.17 -23.30 1.56
N PHE A 150 3.86 -23.23 1.80
CA PHE A 150 2.86 -23.12 0.74
C PHE A 150 2.32 -21.71 0.70
N LYS A 151 2.42 -21.07 -0.47
CA LYS A 151 1.77 -19.79 -0.75
C LYS A 151 0.44 -20.09 -1.45
N LEU A 152 -0.67 -19.69 -0.81
CA LEU A 152 -1.98 -19.64 -1.43
C LEU A 152 -2.12 -18.29 -2.13
N GLU A 153 -1.98 -18.33 -3.45
CA GLU A 153 -2.14 -17.19 -4.34
C GLU A 153 -3.59 -17.15 -4.89
N ALA A 154 -3.85 -16.21 -5.80
CA ALA A 154 -5.11 -16.14 -6.53
C ALA A 154 -5.40 -17.49 -7.21
N ASN A 155 -6.61 -18.01 -7.02
CA ASN A 155 -6.99 -19.28 -7.64
C ASN A 155 -7.28 -19.08 -9.14
N PRO A 156 -6.97 -20.09 -9.98
CA PRO A 156 -7.30 -20.05 -11.40
C PRO A 156 -8.80 -19.81 -11.65
N ILE A 157 -9.12 -19.13 -12.74
CA ILE A 157 -10.51 -18.76 -13.07
C ILE A 157 -11.42 -20.00 -13.21
N GLU A 158 -10.87 -21.12 -13.67
CA GLU A 158 -11.59 -22.39 -13.83
C GLU A 158 -12.07 -22.93 -12.48
N LYS A 159 -11.26 -22.77 -11.43
CA LYS A 159 -11.62 -23.18 -10.05
C LYS A 159 -12.72 -22.29 -9.48
N ILE A 160 -12.66 -20.98 -9.77
CA ILE A 160 -13.70 -20.04 -9.36
C ILE A 160 -15.01 -20.35 -10.10
N GLU A 161 -14.95 -20.65 -11.39
CA GLU A 161 -16.10 -21.08 -12.17
C GLU A 161 -16.71 -22.40 -11.66
N GLU A 162 -15.90 -23.31 -11.13
CA GLU A 162 -16.38 -24.56 -10.50
C GLU A 162 -17.25 -24.26 -9.27
N VAL A 163 -16.87 -23.28 -8.43
CA VAL A 163 -17.69 -22.81 -7.28
C VAL A 163 -19.06 -22.36 -7.76
N ILE A 164 -19.10 -21.55 -8.82
CA ILE A 164 -20.35 -21.02 -9.39
C ILE A 164 -21.21 -22.17 -9.91
N SER A 165 -20.61 -23.10 -10.65
CA SER A 165 -21.31 -24.25 -11.26
C SER A 165 -21.96 -25.14 -10.20
N ARG A 166 -21.25 -25.42 -9.09
CA ARG A 166 -21.84 -26.18 -7.97
C ARG A 166 -23.00 -25.44 -7.33
N GLY A 167 -22.91 -24.11 -7.23
CA GLY A 167 -24.01 -23.29 -6.73
C GLY A 167 -25.22 -23.27 -7.66
N GLU A 168 -25.01 -23.22 -8.98
CA GLU A 168 -26.04 -23.34 -10.02
C GLU A 168 -26.83 -24.65 -9.88
N GLU A 169 -26.12 -25.77 -9.76
CA GLU A 169 -26.71 -27.10 -9.61
C GLU A 169 -27.58 -27.21 -8.34
N VAL A 170 -27.10 -26.68 -7.22
CA VAL A 170 -27.76 -26.82 -5.92
C VAL A 170 -28.98 -25.90 -5.79
N LEU A 171 -28.93 -24.69 -6.34
CA LEU A 171 -30.07 -23.77 -6.36
C LEU A 171 -31.01 -23.99 -7.55
N ASN A 172 -30.64 -24.86 -8.49
CA ASN A 172 -31.35 -25.08 -9.75
C ASN A 172 -31.52 -23.78 -10.55
N VAL A 173 -30.42 -23.03 -10.67
CA VAL A 173 -30.36 -21.76 -11.40
C VAL A 173 -29.20 -21.75 -12.40
N LYS A 174 -29.22 -20.82 -13.34
CA LYS A 174 -28.13 -20.61 -14.30
C LYS A 174 -27.77 -19.13 -14.41
N PHE A 175 -26.52 -18.76 -14.13
CA PHE A 175 -26.03 -17.39 -14.27
C PHE A 175 -25.72 -17.08 -15.74
N CYS A 176 -26.31 -16.02 -16.29
CA CYS A 176 -25.98 -15.56 -17.64
C CYS A 176 -24.51 -15.14 -17.79
N GLN A 177 -23.91 -14.59 -16.74
CA GLN A 177 -22.57 -13.97 -16.77
C GLN A 177 -21.54 -14.72 -15.92
N LYS A 178 -21.61 -16.06 -15.87
CA LYS A 178 -20.73 -16.90 -15.05
C LYS A 178 -19.23 -16.54 -15.16
N HIS A 179 -18.71 -16.46 -16.39
CA HIS A 179 -17.29 -16.13 -16.63
C HIS A 179 -16.91 -14.75 -16.07
N LEU A 180 -17.75 -13.74 -16.29
CA LEU A 180 -17.51 -12.39 -15.80
C LEU A 180 -17.57 -12.31 -14.26
N ILE A 181 -18.44 -13.10 -13.62
CA ILE A 181 -18.47 -13.20 -12.14
C ILE A 181 -17.15 -13.77 -11.64
N ALA A 182 -16.63 -14.81 -12.30
CA ALA A 182 -15.36 -15.44 -11.92
C ALA A 182 -14.17 -14.49 -12.11
N GLU A 183 -14.11 -13.76 -13.22
CA GLU A 183 -13.09 -12.72 -13.48
C GLU A 183 -13.11 -11.63 -12.40
N ARG A 184 -14.31 -11.13 -12.05
CA ARG A 184 -14.46 -10.06 -11.04
C ARG A 184 -14.15 -10.51 -9.62
N ALA A 185 -14.18 -11.81 -9.33
CA ALA A 185 -13.78 -12.34 -8.03
C ALA A 185 -12.26 -12.38 -7.81
N GLN A 186 -11.45 -12.13 -8.85
CA GLN A 186 -9.98 -12.00 -8.76
C GLN A 186 -9.31 -13.17 -8.01
N GLY A 187 -9.75 -14.40 -8.30
CA GLY A 187 -9.19 -15.62 -7.70
C GLY A 187 -9.54 -15.86 -6.23
N SER A 188 -10.41 -15.03 -5.63
CA SER A 188 -10.86 -15.21 -4.24
C SER A 188 -12.15 -16.01 -4.13
N PHE A 189 -12.07 -17.15 -3.44
CA PHE A 189 -13.25 -17.96 -3.11
C PHE A 189 -14.26 -17.20 -2.25
N GLN A 190 -13.81 -16.30 -1.37
CA GLN A 190 -14.72 -15.51 -0.55
C GLN A 190 -15.46 -14.44 -1.37
N LEU A 191 -14.78 -13.81 -2.33
CA LEU A 191 -15.39 -12.78 -3.17
C LEU A 191 -16.40 -13.39 -4.15
N VAL A 192 -16.11 -14.54 -4.78
CA VAL A 192 -17.08 -15.20 -5.66
C VAL A 192 -18.35 -15.59 -4.90
N GLN A 193 -18.21 -16.08 -3.66
CA GLN A 193 -19.36 -16.39 -2.80
C GLN A 193 -20.20 -15.15 -2.53
N LEU A 194 -19.57 -14.03 -2.17
CA LEU A 194 -20.24 -12.75 -1.94
C LEU A 194 -20.97 -12.25 -3.18
N LEU A 195 -20.31 -12.28 -4.34
CA LEU A 195 -20.88 -11.83 -5.62
C LEU A 195 -22.05 -12.71 -6.06
N CYS A 196 -21.91 -14.03 -6.03
CA CYS A 196 -22.99 -14.96 -6.36
C CYS A 196 -24.19 -14.79 -5.41
N HIS A 197 -23.93 -14.68 -4.11
CA HIS A 197 -24.97 -14.42 -3.11
C HIS A 197 -25.75 -13.15 -3.46
N LYS A 198 -25.06 -12.06 -3.77
CA LYS A 198 -25.69 -10.77 -4.12
C LYS A 198 -26.44 -10.81 -5.43
N VAL A 199 -25.89 -11.46 -6.47
CA VAL A 199 -26.56 -11.62 -7.76
C VAL A 199 -27.86 -12.43 -7.59
N CYS A 200 -27.85 -13.53 -6.84
CA CYS A 200 -29.04 -14.33 -6.53
C CYS A 200 -30.09 -13.50 -5.76
N LEU A 201 -29.66 -12.77 -4.74
CA LEU A 201 -30.56 -11.95 -3.92
C LEU A 201 -31.26 -10.87 -4.74
N LEU A 202 -30.52 -10.15 -5.59
CA LEU A 202 -31.06 -9.14 -6.50
C LEU A 202 -31.99 -9.72 -7.58
N ALA A 203 -31.80 -11.00 -7.93
CA ALA A 203 -32.70 -11.75 -8.80
C ALA A 203 -33.93 -12.32 -8.10
N GLY A 204 -34.06 -12.18 -6.77
CA GLY A 204 -35.15 -12.79 -6.00
C GLY A 204 -35.03 -14.31 -5.83
N VAL A 205 -33.81 -14.85 -5.93
CA VAL A 205 -33.51 -16.27 -5.69
C VAL A 205 -33.00 -16.41 -4.25
N THR A 206 -33.88 -16.81 -3.33
CA THR A 206 -33.54 -17.00 -1.90
C THR A 206 -33.42 -18.47 -1.49
N GLU A 207 -33.95 -19.37 -2.30
CA GLU A 207 -33.98 -20.82 -2.06
C GLU A 207 -33.91 -21.57 -3.40
N THR A 208 -33.60 -22.87 -3.35
CA THR A 208 -33.60 -23.72 -4.55
C THR A 208 -34.93 -23.65 -5.28
N LYS A 209 -34.87 -23.42 -6.60
CA LYS A 209 -36.05 -23.32 -7.46
C LYS A 209 -36.54 -24.70 -7.90
N ALA A 210 -37.86 -24.86 -8.00
CA ALA A 210 -38.47 -26.11 -8.47
C ALA A 210 -38.20 -26.38 -9.97
N ALA A 211 -38.08 -25.32 -10.77
CA ALA A 211 -37.73 -25.37 -12.18
C ALA A 211 -36.47 -24.52 -12.43
N LEU A 212 -35.69 -24.92 -13.44
CA LEU A 212 -34.45 -24.23 -13.79
C LEU A 212 -34.73 -22.76 -14.15
N GLU A 213 -34.19 -21.84 -13.35
CA GLU A 213 -34.36 -20.39 -13.54
C GLU A 213 -33.06 -19.77 -14.04
N THR A 214 -33.11 -18.92 -15.07
CA THR A 214 -31.93 -18.23 -15.58
C THR A 214 -31.82 -16.84 -14.95
N ILE A 215 -30.72 -16.57 -14.26
CA ILE A 215 -30.44 -15.28 -13.64
C ILE A 215 -29.85 -14.33 -14.69
N THR A 216 -30.64 -13.35 -15.08
CA THR A 216 -30.27 -12.29 -16.04
C THR A 216 -29.70 -11.03 -15.39
N THR A 217 -29.69 -10.96 -14.06
CA THR A 217 -29.16 -9.83 -13.29
C THR A 217 -27.71 -9.58 -13.64
N SER A 218 -27.37 -8.32 -13.93
CA SER A 218 -26.01 -7.94 -14.25
C SER A 218 -25.11 -7.95 -13.01
N ILE A 219 -23.90 -8.51 -13.16
CA ILE A 219 -22.87 -8.47 -12.12
C ILE A 219 -22.46 -7.04 -11.75
N ASN A 220 -22.53 -6.07 -12.67
CA ASN A 220 -22.17 -4.68 -12.37
C ASN A 220 -23.12 -4.08 -11.32
N VAL A 221 -24.41 -4.41 -11.38
CA VAL A 221 -25.40 -3.98 -10.38
C VAL A 221 -25.10 -4.60 -9.01
N ALA A 222 -24.72 -5.89 -9.00
CA ALA A 222 -24.32 -6.55 -7.77
C ALA A 222 -23.02 -5.96 -7.19
N ILE A 223 -22.05 -5.57 -8.04
CA ILE A 223 -20.83 -4.90 -7.61
C ILE A 223 -21.16 -3.53 -7.01
N GLU A 224 -22.03 -2.73 -7.63
CA GLU A 224 -22.44 -1.43 -7.07
C GLU A 224 -23.06 -1.57 -5.68
N ASP A 225 -23.95 -2.56 -5.49
CA ASP A 225 -24.56 -2.85 -4.19
C ASP A 225 -23.52 -3.33 -3.16
N VAL A 226 -22.63 -4.25 -3.55
CA VAL A 226 -21.50 -4.69 -2.71
C VAL A 226 -20.64 -3.50 -2.33
N MET A 227 -20.27 -2.64 -3.28
CA MET A 227 -19.44 -1.46 -3.04
C MET A 227 -20.10 -0.47 -2.09
N SER A 228 -21.43 -0.30 -2.17
CA SER A 228 -22.21 0.50 -1.22
C SER A 228 -22.13 -0.07 0.19
N ASP A 229 -22.27 -1.39 0.35
CA ASP A 229 -22.13 -2.05 1.66
C ASP A 229 -20.71 -1.96 2.20
N LEU A 230 -19.70 -2.22 1.37
CA LEU A 230 -18.28 -2.16 1.73
C LEU A 230 -17.83 -0.74 2.07
N ALA A 231 -18.39 0.29 1.41
CA ALA A 231 -18.11 1.68 1.72
C ALA A 231 -18.47 2.06 3.16
N ARG A 232 -19.51 1.44 3.75
CA ARG A 232 -19.88 1.70 5.15
C ARG A 232 -18.79 1.29 6.14
N GLN A 233 -18.01 0.26 5.79
CA GLN A 233 -16.95 -0.27 6.63
C GLN A 233 -15.57 0.30 6.29
N PHE A 234 -15.25 0.46 5.00
CA PHE A 234 -13.88 0.72 4.55
C PHE A 234 -13.62 2.14 4.07
N LYS A 235 -14.65 2.94 3.81
CA LYS A 235 -14.47 4.31 3.30
C LYS A 235 -13.69 5.17 4.27
N GLU A 236 -14.08 5.19 5.54
CA GLU A 236 -13.44 6.03 6.56
C GLU A 236 -11.98 5.60 6.82
N PRO A 237 -11.67 4.31 7.04
CA PRO A 237 -10.28 3.84 7.15
C PRO A 237 -9.43 4.16 5.92
N ALA A 238 -9.96 3.97 4.70
CA ALA A 238 -9.23 4.27 3.47
C ALA A 238 -8.94 5.77 3.33
N VAL A 239 -9.91 6.64 3.66
CA VAL A 239 -9.72 8.10 3.64
C VAL A 239 -8.72 8.52 4.72
N THR A 240 -8.82 7.97 5.93
CA THR A 240 -7.92 8.25 7.05
C THR A 240 -6.49 7.83 6.72
N PHE A 241 -6.29 6.67 6.09
CA PHE A 241 -5.00 6.23 5.57
C PHE A 241 -4.47 7.22 4.52
N ALA A 242 -5.26 7.54 3.48
CA ALA A 242 -4.84 8.42 2.40
C ALA A 242 -4.52 9.86 2.85
N ARG A 243 -5.12 10.33 3.95
CA ARG A 243 -4.82 11.65 4.56
C ARG A 243 -3.52 11.68 5.36
N GLY A 244 -3.02 10.52 5.81
CA GLY A 244 -1.84 10.46 6.68
C GLY A 244 -2.06 11.04 8.07
N SER A 245 -0.98 11.47 8.72
CA SER A 245 -0.99 12.12 10.05
C SER A 245 -1.80 13.43 10.02
N LYS A 246 -1.53 14.27 9.01
CA LYS A 246 -2.19 15.55 8.74
C LYS A 246 -2.32 15.72 7.24
N ILE A 247 -3.48 16.16 6.76
CA ILE A 247 -3.64 16.48 5.34
C ILE A 247 -2.80 17.72 4.98
N ARG A 248 -1.89 17.54 4.02
CA ARG A 248 -1.07 18.62 3.44
C ARG A 248 -1.48 18.81 1.99
N ARG A 249 -2.22 19.87 1.70
CA ARG A 249 -2.74 20.13 0.34
C ARG A 249 -1.62 20.50 -0.63
N GLU A 250 -0.53 21.01 -0.09
CA GLU A 250 0.74 21.29 -0.75
C GLU A 250 1.60 20.05 -0.98
N GLY A 251 1.40 18.98 -0.22
CA GLY A 251 2.22 17.78 -0.27
C GLY A 251 1.97 16.93 -1.51
N ARG A 252 2.81 15.89 -1.70
CA ARG A 252 2.65 14.93 -2.81
C ARG A 252 1.67 13.79 -2.57
N ALA A 253 0.83 13.90 -1.54
CA ALA A 253 -0.12 12.87 -1.12
C ALA A 253 0.51 11.45 -1.06
N PRO A 254 1.66 11.25 -0.39
CA PRO A 254 2.40 9.99 -0.44
C PRO A 254 1.54 8.78 -0.02
N TYR A 255 0.72 8.93 1.02
CA TYR A 255 -0.18 7.87 1.48
C TYR A 255 -1.28 7.51 0.48
N LEU A 256 -1.76 8.48 -0.31
CA LEU A 256 -2.73 8.21 -1.37
C LEU A 256 -2.09 7.37 -2.49
N HIS A 257 -0.83 7.64 -2.84
CA HIS A 257 -0.10 6.86 -3.83
C HIS A 257 0.18 5.43 -3.34
N ILE A 258 0.63 5.28 -2.10
CA ILE A 258 0.81 3.97 -1.48
C ILE A 258 -0.50 3.16 -1.55
N LEU A 259 -1.63 3.77 -1.18
CA LEU A 259 -2.93 3.11 -1.22
C LEU A 259 -3.36 2.74 -2.64
N ARG A 260 -3.03 3.59 -3.62
CA ARG A 260 -3.31 3.34 -5.03
C ARG A 260 -2.46 2.19 -5.59
N TRP A 261 -1.16 2.18 -5.31
CA TRP A 261 -0.27 1.08 -5.70
C TRP A 261 -0.72 -0.24 -5.09
N LEU A 262 -1.21 -0.22 -3.85
CA LEU A 262 -1.77 -1.40 -3.19
C LEU A 262 -3.02 -1.92 -3.90
N ALA A 263 -3.83 -1.03 -4.49
CA ALA A 263 -4.99 -1.42 -5.27
C ALA A 263 -4.63 -1.89 -6.68
N GLU A 264 -3.59 -1.33 -7.30
CA GLU A 264 -3.13 -1.73 -8.62
C GLU A 264 -2.36 -3.05 -8.60
N SER A 265 -1.82 -3.44 -7.44
CA SER A 265 -1.17 -4.74 -7.24
C SER A 265 -2.13 -5.92 -7.44
N ASP A 266 -1.66 -6.95 -8.13
CA ASP A 266 -2.39 -8.22 -8.25
C ASP A 266 -2.52 -8.91 -6.89
N ASP A 267 -1.50 -8.78 -6.04
CA ASP A 267 -1.47 -9.29 -4.68
C ASP A 267 -2.11 -8.32 -3.68
N TRP A 268 -2.62 -8.85 -2.56
CA TRP A 268 -3.13 -8.01 -1.45
C TRP A 268 -1.99 -7.45 -0.57
N SER A 269 -0.78 -7.45 -1.11
CA SER A 269 0.44 -6.91 -0.52
C SER A 269 1.27 -6.22 -1.59
N ILE A 270 2.06 -5.23 -1.18
CA ILE A 270 3.05 -4.56 -2.02
C ILE A 270 4.36 -4.41 -1.27
N ASP A 271 5.47 -4.64 -1.95
CA ASP A 271 6.78 -4.18 -1.51
C ASP A 271 6.94 -2.72 -1.91
N LEU A 272 7.00 -1.82 -0.93
CA LEU A 272 7.10 -0.39 -1.20
C LEU A 272 8.44 0.00 -1.82
N SER A 273 9.52 -0.73 -1.53
CA SER A 273 10.83 -0.48 -2.13
C SER A 273 10.82 -0.80 -3.62
N GLU A 274 10.16 -1.90 -4.01
CA GLU A 274 9.94 -2.27 -5.42
C GLU A 274 9.00 -1.30 -6.13
N ALA A 275 7.89 -0.92 -5.48
CA ALA A 275 6.93 0.05 -6.02
C ALA A 275 7.58 1.43 -6.27
N ILE A 276 8.42 1.92 -5.34
CA ILE A 276 9.18 3.16 -5.51
C ILE A 276 10.11 3.10 -6.72
N ASN A 277 10.75 1.95 -6.97
CA ASN A 277 11.64 1.80 -8.12
C ASN A 277 10.87 1.80 -9.45
N SER A 278 9.64 1.29 -9.44
CA SER A 278 8.73 1.30 -10.59
C SER A 278 8.08 2.68 -10.83
N HIS A 279 8.09 3.56 -9.82
CA HIS A 279 7.54 4.93 -9.86
C HIS A 279 8.57 6.01 -9.45
N PRO A 280 9.60 6.29 -10.28
CA PRO A 280 10.71 7.19 -9.93
C PRO A 280 10.27 8.61 -9.54
N GLU A 281 9.16 9.08 -10.09
CA GLU A 281 8.56 10.40 -9.82
C GLU A 281 8.10 10.58 -8.37
N MET A 282 7.76 9.48 -7.68
CA MET A 282 7.28 9.48 -6.29
C MET A 282 8.33 9.07 -5.27
N LYS A 283 9.54 8.72 -5.72
CA LYS A 283 10.61 8.19 -4.89
C LYS A 283 10.94 9.09 -3.69
N GLY A 284 11.05 10.41 -3.90
CA GLY A 284 11.39 11.34 -2.82
C GLY A 284 10.32 11.42 -1.72
N SER A 285 9.05 11.50 -2.10
CA SER A 285 7.93 11.69 -1.17
C SER A 285 7.54 10.40 -0.44
N VAL A 286 7.43 9.28 -1.16
CA VAL A 286 7.07 8.00 -0.54
C VAL A 286 8.26 7.40 0.22
N GLY A 287 9.47 7.54 -0.32
CA GLY A 287 10.70 7.11 0.35
C GLY A 287 10.88 7.79 1.71
N GLN A 288 10.64 9.11 1.79
CA GLN A 288 10.73 9.83 3.06
C GLN A 288 9.73 9.32 4.11
N VAL A 289 8.50 8.99 3.72
CA VAL A 289 7.47 8.45 4.64
C VAL A 289 7.88 7.10 5.21
N MET A 290 8.62 6.29 4.44
CA MET A 290 9.17 5.02 4.88
C MET A 290 10.40 5.20 5.76
N GLU A 291 11.40 5.95 5.29
CA GLU A 291 12.69 6.15 5.98
C GLU A 291 12.52 6.84 7.34
N LYS A 292 11.60 7.81 7.44
CA LYS A 292 11.31 8.52 8.71
C LYS A 292 10.32 7.76 9.62
N GLY A 293 9.87 6.56 9.25
CA GLY A 293 8.95 5.74 10.06
C GLY A 293 7.53 6.31 10.18
N TYR A 294 7.13 7.24 9.31
CA TYR A 294 5.82 7.89 9.40
C TYR A 294 4.66 6.97 9.02
N LEU A 295 4.90 5.97 8.16
CA LEU A 295 3.89 4.97 7.83
C LEU A 295 3.58 4.07 9.03
N GLU A 296 4.62 3.60 9.72
CA GLU A 296 4.48 2.76 10.92
C GLU A 296 3.80 3.54 12.05
N ALA A 297 4.21 4.78 12.29
CA ALA A 297 3.58 5.65 13.28
C ALA A 297 2.08 5.90 12.98
N LEU A 298 1.71 6.05 11.71
CA LEU A 298 0.32 6.23 11.30
C LEU A 298 -0.55 4.99 11.59
N LEU A 299 -0.02 3.81 11.33
CA LEU A 299 -0.77 2.56 11.53
C LEU A 299 -0.91 2.17 13.00
N ASN A 300 0.10 2.51 13.80
CA ASN A 300 0.13 2.28 15.24
C ASN A 300 -0.63 3.34 16.04
N ASP A 301 -1.14 4.40 15.40
CA ASP A 301 -1.94 5.44 16.05
C ASP A 301 -3.29 4.86 16.55
N PRO A 302 -3.52 4.77 17.87
CA PRO A 302 -4.72 4.16 18.44
C PRO A 302 -5.99 4.96 18.15
N GLU A 303 -5.89 6.26 17.86
CA GLU A 303 -7.06 7.09 17.51
C GLU A 303 -7.60 6.73 16.12
N LYS A 304 -6.72 6.32 15.20
CA LYS A 304 -7.06 6.05 13.80
C LYS A 304 -7.48 4.61 13.51
N LYS A 305 -7.13 3.67 14.39
CA LYS A 305 -7.52 2.24 14.30
C LYS A 305 -7.18 1.55 12.97
N LEU A 306 -6.17 2.04 12.24
CA LEU A 306 -5.80 1.55 10.91
C LEU A 306 -5.12 0.17 10.93
N SER A 307 -4.48 -0.19 12.04
CA SER A 307 -3.83 -1.50 12.24
C SER A 307 -4.76 -2.71 12.12
N THR A 308 -6.08 -2.50 12.11
CA THR A 308 -7.05 -3.58 11.84
C THR A 308 -7.25 -3.86 10.35
N PHE A 309 -6.86 -2.93 9.48
CA PHE A 309 -7.10 -2.97 8.03
C PHE A 309 -5.80 -3.12 7.24
N PHE A 310 -4.75 -2.42 7.66
CA PHE A 310 -3.47 -2.33 6.98
C PHE A 310 -2.35 -2.77 7.92
N HIS A 311 -1.44 -3.60 7.41
CA HIS A 311 -0.27 -4.09 8.12
C HIS A 311 0.98 -3.73 7.35
N TYR A 312 1.87 -2.98 7.99
CA TYR A 312 3.16 -2.59 7.44
C TYR A 312 4.27 -3.21 8.26
N GLU A 313 5.22 -3.82 7.57
CA GLU A 313 6.42 -4.40 8.15
C GLU A 313 7.63 -3.59 7.71
N SER A 314 8.29 -2.92 8.65
CA SER A 314 9.43 -2.03 8.36
C SER A 314 10.68 -2.82 7.94
N SER A 315 10.83 -4.07 8.39
CA SER A 315 11.99 -4.92 8.05
C SER A 315 12.00 -5.46 6.62
N THR A 316 10.83 -5.57 5.99
CA THR A 316 10.66 -6.02 4.60
C THR A 316 10.07 -4.94 3.70
N THR A 317 9.68 -3.79 4.25
CA THR A 317 8.99 -2.69 3.55
C THR A 317 7.68 -3.11 2.89
N VAL A 318 7.07 -4.20 3.37
CA VAL A 318 5.82 -4.72 2.81
C VAL A 318 4.62 -4.11 3.50
N LEU A 319 3.72 -3.54 2.70
CA LEU A 319 2.37 -3.16 3.12
C LEU A 319 1.38 -4.20 2.64
N SER A 320 0.46 -4.62 3.50
CA SER A 320 -0.53 -5.65 3.18
C SER A 320 -1.91 -5.38 3.78
N VAL A 321 -2.93 -5.98 3.18
CA VAL A 321 -4.32 -5.93 3.62
C VAL A 321 -4.77 -7.31 4.08
N GLU A 322 -5.43 -7.38 5.24
CA GLU A 322 -5.99 -8.64 5.74
C GLU A 322 -7.35 -8.98 5.12
N ASP A 323 -8.25 -8.01 4.92
CA ASP A 323 -9.60 -8.31 4.45
C ASP A 323 -9.66 -8.30 2.92
N PRO A 324 -10.01 -9.41 2.23
CA PRO A 324 -10.11 -9.42 0.78
C PRO A 324 -11.22 -8.51 0.27
N LYS A 325 -12.23 -8.22 1.11
CA LYS A 325 -13.27 -7.23 0.80
C LYS A 325 -12.69 -5.83 0.76
N LEU A 326 -11.70 -5.51 1.61
CA LEU A 326 -11.02 -4.22 1.55
C LEU A 326 -10.18 -4.10 0.27
N SER A 327 -9.45 -5.16 -0.11
CA SER A 327 -8.73 -5.17 -1.40
C SER A 327 -9.69 -5.00 -2.58
N PHE A 328 -10.79 -5.75 -2.60
CA PHE A 328 -11.84 -5.62 -3.61
C PHE A 328 -12.43 -4.22 -3.65
N TYR A 329 -12.70 -3.61 -2.49
CA TYR A 329 -13.17 -2.24 -2.39
C TYR A 329 -12.17 -1.26 -3.02
N LEU A 330 -10.89 -1.32 -2.64
CA LEU A 330 -9.85 -0.43 -3.17
C LEU A 330 -9.65 -0.59 -4.69
N LYS A 331 -9.80 -1.81 -5.22
CA LYS A 331 -9.71 -2.09 -6.67
C LYS A 331 -10.88 -1.51 -7.47
N ASN A 332 -12.06 -1.39 -6.85
CA ASN A 332 -13.30 -1.00 -7.55
C ASN A 332 -13.76 0.43 -7.21
N ILE A 333 -13.05 1.18 -6.37
CA ILE A 333 -13.38 2.60 -6.16
C ILE A 333 -13.07 3.44 -7.40
N ILE A 334 -13.90 4.46 -7.61
CA ILE A 334 -13.62 5.51 -8.59
C ILE A 334 -12.58 6.44 -7.99
N TRP A 335 -11.30 6.21 -8.28
CA TRP A 335 -10.16 6.96 -7.74
C TRP A 335 -10.32 8.47 -7.88
N ARG A 336 -10.85 8.96 -9.01
CA ARG A 336 -11.12 10.40 -9.22
C ARG A 336 -12.08 11.00 -8.19
N VAL A 337 -13.09 10.23 -7.77
CA VAL A 337 -14.06 10.67 -6.74
C VAL A 337 -13.44 10.51 -5.35
N PHE A 338 -12.72 9.41 -5.13
CA PHE A 338 -12.05 9.14 -3.86
C PHE A 338 -11.00 10.21 -3.52
N THR A 339 -10.11 10.57 -4.45
CA THR A 339 -9.10 11.63 -4.23
C THR A 339 -9.74 12.93 -3.76
N ARG A 340 -10.83 13.36 -4.42
CA ARG A 340 -11.59 14.56 -4.04
C ARG A 340 -12.17 14.47 -2.63
N GLN A 341 -12.66 13.29 -2.21
CA GLN A 341 -13.18 13.06 -0.86
C GLN A 341 -12.07 13.09 0.21
N VAL A 342 -10.89 12.59 -0.12
CA VAL A 342 -9.71 12.69 0.75
C VAL A 342 -9.33 14.15 0.96
N GLY A 343 -9.55 15.00 -0.04
CA GLY A 343 -9.23 16.43 -0.04
C GLY A 343 -8.12 16.80 -1.03
N TYR A 344 -7.76 15.85 -1.90
CA TYR A 344 -6.79 15.97 -2.99
C TYR A 344 -7.54 16.15 -4.32
N LYS A 345 -7.08 17.00 -5.23
CA LYS A 345 -7.60 17.11 -6.61
C LYS A 345 -6.93 16.05 -7.51
N ALA A 346 -7.59 15.67 -8.61
CA ALA A 346 -7.38 14.36 -9.25
C ALA A 346 -6.13 14.21 -10.14
N GLN A 347 -5.39 15.29 -10.43
CA GLN A 347 -4.19 15.24 -11.26
C GLN A 347 -3.05 15.97 -10.56
N TYR A 348 -2.31 15.20 -9.78
CA TYR A 348 -1.05 15.63 -9.22
C TYR A 348 -0.06 14.54 -9.64
N PHE A 349 1.00 14.74 -10.41
CA PHE A 349 1.94 15.85 -10.57
C PHE A 349 2.59 15.70 -11.95
N ARG A 350 2.98 16.81 -12.62
CA ARG A 350 3.64 16.75 -13.95
C ARG A 350 5.17 16.64 -13.89
N SER A 351 5.80 16.93 -12.74
CA SER A 351 7.25 17.11 -12.61
C SER A 351 7.82 16.31 -11.42
N ARG A 352 9.06 15.85 -11.51
CA ARG A 352 9.74 15.02 -10.50
C ARG A 352 10.02 15.77 -9.20
N TYR A 353 10.26 17.08 -9.23
CA TYR A 353 10.43 17.94 -8.06
C TYR A 353 9.43 19.10 -8.09
N ASP A 354 8.94 19.52 -6.92
CA ASP A 354 8.11 20.72 -6.79
C ASP A 354 9.01 21.97 -6.80
N PHE A 355 10.08 21.94 -6.01
CA PHE A 355 11.08 23.00 -5.93
C PHE A 355 12.50 22.45 -6.19
N ALA A 356 13.36 23.25 -6.80
CA ALA A 356 14.80 23.01 -6.85
C ALA A 356 15.56 24.20 -6.24
N LEU A 357 16.46 23.92 -5.29
CA LEU A 357 17.23 24.96 -4.60
C LEU A 357 18.51 25.28 -5.35
N SER A 358 18.67 26.53 -5.76
CA SER A 358 19.91 27.06 -6.32
C SER A 358 20.53 28.06 -5.35
N PHE A 359 21.75 27.77 -4.89
CA PHE A 359 22.42 28.55 -3.84
C PHE A 359 23.95 28.59 -4.03
N ALA A 360 24.60 29.60 -3.45
CA ALA A 360 26.06 29.65 -3.34
C ALA A 360 26.54 28.76 -2.20
N GLY A 361 27.73 28.15 -2.31
CA GLY A 361 28.25 27.22 -1.31
C GLY A 361 28.25 27.75 0.13
N ALA A 362 28.42 29.06 0.34
CA ALA A 362 28.36 29.70 1.65
C ALA A 362 26.96 29.73 2.29
N ASN A 363 25.89 29.67 1.48
CA ASN A 363 24.51 29.69 1.97
C ASN A 363 23.94 28.28 2.22
N ARG A 364 24.79 27.25 2.27
CA ARG A 364 24.35 25.86 2.40
C ARG A 364 23.50 25.62 3.64
N ALA A 365 23.82 26.26 4.76
CA ALA A 365 23.05 26.14 6.00
C ALA A 365 21.58 26.56 5.81
N LEU A 366 21.33 27.66 5.09
CA LEU A 366 19.98 28.13 4.76
C LEU A 366 19.28 27.21 3.76
N ALA A 367 20.00 26.75 2.72
CA ALA A 367 19.44 25.83 1.73
C ALA A 367 18.98 24.52 2.38
N LYS A 368 19.77 23.97 3.31
CA LYS A 368 19.42 22.78 4.08
C LYS A 368 18.18 23.00 4.95
N ALA A 369 18.13 24.12 5.70
CA ALA A 369 16.98 24.43 6.53
C ALA A 369 15.68 24.57 5.71
N LEU A 370 15.74 25.19 4.53
CA LEU A 370 14.60 25.27 3.61
C LEU A 370 14.21 23.90 3.05
N ALA A 371 15.19 23.09 2.63
CA ALA A 371 14.95 21.74 2.11
C ALA A 371 14.26 20.85 3.16
N ASP A 372 14.78 20.84 4.40
CA ASP A 372 14.24 20.05 5.49
C ASP A 372 12.82 20.52 5.86
N ALA A 373 12.58 21.83 5.94
CA ALA A 373 11.25 22.38 6.21
C ALA A 373 10.23 22.09 5.09
N LEU A 374 10.65 22.09 3.81
CA LEU A 374 9.79 21.71 2.67
C LEU A 374 9.50 20.20 2.66
N LYS A 375 10.52 19.37 2.88
CA LYS A 375 10.38 17.92 3.04
C LYS A 375 9.45 17.56 4.19
N ASP A 376 9.57 18.27 5.31
CA ASP A 376 8.68 18.10 6.45
C ASP A 376 7.24 18.47 6.11
N ARG A 377 6.98 19.20 5.01
CA ARG A 377 5.66 19.45 4.43
C ARG A 377 5.26 18.52 3.29
N GLU A 378 5.97 17.41 3.11
CA GLU A 378 5.73 16.42 2.05
C GLU A 378 5.84 17.02 0.63
N VAL A 379 6.57 18.12 0.50
CA VAL A 379 6.89 18.77 -0.78
C VAL A 379 8.22 18.24 -1.27
N GLN A 380 8.29 17.78 -2.52
CA GLN A 380 9.57 17.30 -3.06
C GLN A 380 10.46 18.47 -3.44
N CYS A 381 11.57 18.59 -2.74
CA CYS A 381 12.60 19.60 -2.97
C CYS A 381 13.89 18.93 -3.44
N PHE A 382 14.44 19.38 -4.56
CA PHE A 382 15.78 18.98 -4.99
C PHE A 382 16.85 19.75 -4.19
N TYR A 383 17.77 19.00 -3.56
CA TYR A 383 18.94 19.49 -2.83
C TYR A 383 20.15 18.62 -3.20
N ASP A 384 21.28 19.25 -3.48
CA ASP A 384 22.47 18.63 -4.09
C ASP A 384 23.14 17.58 -3.19
N GLU A 385 23.11 17.77 -1.87
CA GLU A 385 23.69 16.83 -0.89
C GLU A 385 22.95 15.49 -0.85
N ASP A 386 21.63 15.49 -1.03
CA ASP A 386 20.79 14.28 -0.95
C ASP A 386 21.06 13.32 -2.13
N GLU A 387 21.55 13.83 -3.25
CA GLU A 387 21.81 13.08 -4.49
C GLU A 387 23.31 12.86 -4.74
N GLN A 388 24.18 13.14 -3.75
CA GLN A 388 25.65 12.98 -3.87
C GLN A 388 26.04 11.59 -4.38
N HIS A 389 25.34 10.53 -3.96
CA HIS A 389 25.59 9.16 -4.41
C HIS A 389 25.40 8.95 -5.93
N ARG A 390 24.59 9.78 -6.59
CA ARG A 390 24.37 9.76 -8.05
C ARG A 390 25.28 10.71 -8.82
N ILE A 391 25.81 11.72 -8.15
CA ILE A 391 26.64 12.79 -8.73
C ILE A 391 28.13 12.38 -8.79
N ILE A 392 28.56 11.38 -8.00
CA ILE A 392 29.94 10.88 -8.02
C ILE A 392 30.30 10.39 -9.43
N ALA A 393 31.38 10.96 -9.98
CA ALA A 393 31.94 10.71 -11.32
C ALA A 393 31.13 11.25 -12.53
N GLN A 394 30.11 12.08 -12.32
CA GLN A 394 29.43 12.81 -13.41
C GLN A 394 29.85 14.29 -13.42
N ASN A 395 29.80 14.93 -14.59
CA ASN A 395 29.94 16.38 -14.65
C ASN A 395 28.70 17.01 -13.97
N VAL A 396 28.94 17.66 -12.83
CA VAL A 396 27.91 18.23 -11.97
C VAL A 396 27.01 19.20 -12.75
N GLU A 397 27.54 19.98 -13.70
CA GLU A 397 26.72 20.88 -14.52
C GLU A 397 25.80 20.15 -15.49
N ASP A 398 26.24 19.02 -16.05
CA ASP A 398 25.47 18.22 -17.03
C ASP A 398 24.35 17.41 -16.35
N TYR A 399 24.56 16.97 -15.11
CA TYR A 399 23.55 16.26 -14.32
C TYR A 399 22.49 17.20 -13.73
N LEU A 400 22.90 18.41 -13.31
CA LEU A 400 21.99 19.40 -12.74
C LEU A 400 21.12 20.08 -13.81
N ALA A 401 21.63 20.25 -15.04
CA ALA A 401 20.93 20.98 -16.09
C ALA A 401 19.52 20.45 -16.43
N PRO A 402 19.25 19.13 -16.57
CA PRO A 402 17.91 18.59 -16.78
C PRO A 402 16.94 18.89 -15.63
N ILE A 403 17.42 18.84 -14.39
CA ILE A 403 16.61 19.05 -13.18
C ILE A 403 16.09 20.49 -13.15
N TYR A 404 16.99 21.46 -13.37
CA TYR A 404 16.64 22.87 -13.51
C TYR A 404 16.04 23.22 -14.88
N ARG A 405 15.93 22.29 -15.83
CA ARG A 405 15.37 22.50 -17.19
C ARG A 405 13.93 22.01 -17.35
N SER A 406 13.57 20.90 -16.71
CA SER A 406 12.26 20.26 -16.95
C SER A 406 11.75 19.37 -15.80
N GLU A 407 12.60 18.99 -14.84
CA GLU A 407 12.17 18.04 -13.79
C GLU A 407 11.65 18.74 -12.52
N ALA A 408 11.91 20.03 -12.32
CA ALA A 408 11.36 20.83 -11.22
C ALA A 408 10.25 21.78 -11.70
N SER A 409 9.19 21.98 -10.90
CA SER A 409 8.14 22.96 -11.20
C SER A 409 8.56 24.40 -10.93
N TYR A 410 9.34 24.65 -9.86
CA TYR A 410 9.92 25.95 -9.55
C TYR A 410 11.40 25.85 -9.19
N VAL A 411 12.13 26.93 -9.42
CA VAL A 411 13.53 27.08 -8.97
C VAL A 411 13.60 28.19 -7.92
N ILE A 412 14.05 27.86 -6.71
CA ILE A 412 14.29 28.82 -5.64
C ILE A 412 15.74 29.27 -5.74
N ALA A 413 15.97 30.53 -6.10
CA ALA A 413 17.30 31.11 -6.19
C ALA A 413 17.62 31.89 -4.91
N ILE A 414 18.60 31.43 -4.13
CA ILE A 414 19.08 32.08 -2.91
C ILE A 414 20.17 33.08 -3.28
N LEU A 415 19.77 34.34 -3.45
CA LEU A 415 20.62 35.43 -3.87
C LEU A 415 21.30 36.06 -2.65
N SER A 416 22.57 35.71 -2.44
CA SER A 416 23.48 36.43 -1.55
C SER A 416 24.56 37.16 -2.35
N SER A 417 25.39 37.94 -1.66
CA SER A 417 26.56 38.63 -2.24
C SER A 417 27.55 37.69 -2.95
N GLU A 418 27.55 36.41 -2.58
CA GLU A 418 28.42 35.36 -3.13
C GLU A 418 27.75 34.54 -4.25
N TYR A 419 26.50 34.84 -4.62
CA TYR A 419 25.80 34.09 -5.65
C TYR A 419 26.39 34.34 -7.05
N PRO A 420 26.77 33.28 -7.81
CA PRO A 420 27.43 33.48 -9.10
C PRO A 420 26.54 34.19 -10.13
N LYS A 421 26.95 35.41 -10.53
CA LYS A 421 26.25 36.21 -11.56
C LYS A 421 26.05 35.44 -12.87
N ARG A 422 26.99 34.57 -13.25
CA ARG A 422 26.91 33.73 -14.46
C ARG A 422 25.74 32.74 -14.45
N ILE A 423 25.36 32.22 -13.28
CA ILE A 423 24.24 31.29 -13.13
C ILE A 423 22.93 32.07 -13.16
N TRP A 424 22.87 33.20 -12.47
CA TRP A 424 21.72 34.11 -12.51
C TRP A 424 21.39 34.60 -13.93
N THR A 425 22.41 35.02 -14.70
CA THR A 425 22.24 35.45 -16.10
C THR A 425 21.69 34.36 -17.02
N LYS A 426 21.85 33.07 -16.68
CA LYS A 426 21.23 31.96 -17.44
C LYS A 426 19.73 31.85 -17.14
N PHE A 427 19.33 32.04 -15.88
CA PHE A 427 17.92 32.08 -15.48
C PHE A 427 17.19 33.32 -16.00
N GLU A 428 17.91 34.44 -16.20
CA GLU A 428 17.37 35.66 -16.82
C GLU A 428 17.20 35.57 -18.35
N SER A 429 17.84 34.61 -19.03
CA SER A 429 17.78 34.52 -20.48
C SER A 429 16.35 34.26 -21.00
N ASP A 430 15.96 34.95 -22.07
CA ASP A 430 14.64 34.82 -22.68
C ASP A 430 14.34 33.37 -23.13
N GLN A 431 15.39 32.62 -23.49
CA GLN A 431 15.32 31.21 -23.87
C GLN A 431 14.96 30.27 -22.70
N PHE A 432 15.28 30.66 -21.46
CA PHE A 432 14.86 29.93 -20.25
C PHE A 432 13.43 30.32 -19.86
N ARG A 433 13.07 31.60 -19.99
CA ARG A 433 11.72 32.14 -19.72
C ARG A 433 10.65 31.58 -20.66
N GLU A 434 10.95 31.46 -21.97
CA GLU A 434 10.04 30.84 -22.96
C GLU A 434 9.82 29.34 -22.71
N ARG A 435 10.78 28.64 -22.09
CA ARG A 435 10.72 27.18 -21.88
C ARG A 435 10.14 26.75 -20.53
N PHE A 436 10.31 27.54 -19.46
CA PHE A 436 9.80 27.24 -18.12
C PHE A 436 8.44 27.85 -17.79
N GLY A 437 8.02 28.85 -18.56
CA GLY A 437 6.86 29.67 -18.25
C GLY A 437 7.22 30.91 -17.43
N ALA A 438 6.48 32.00 -17.66
CA ALA A 438 6.66 33.25 -16.94
C ALA A 438 6.38 33.02 -15.43
N GLY A 439 7.40 33.21 -14.58
CA GLY A 439 7.27 33.19 -13.12
C GLY A 439 7.76 31.93 -12.38
N ALA A 440 8.39 30.96 -13.04
CA ALA A 440 8.86 29.72 -12.40
C ALA A 440 10.09 29.86 -11.49
N VAL A 441 10.77 31.02 -11.49
CA VAL A 441 11.93 31.31 -10.63
C VAL A 441 11.49 32.18 -9.45
N ILE A 442 11.83 31.76 -8.23
CA ILE A 442 11.48 32.44 -6.98
C ILE A 442 12.77 32.94 -6.31
N PRO A 443 13.06 34.25 -6.33
CA PRO A 443 14.25 34.78 -5.69
C PRO A 443 14.04 34.98 -4.19
N ILE A 444 14.95 34.42 -3.38
CA ILE A 444 15.14 34.77 -1.96
C ILE A 444 16.29 35.77 -1.90
N ARG A 445 16.02 36.98 -1.41
CA ARG A 445 16.96 38.11 -1.44
C ARG A 445 17.48 38.42 -0.07
N PHE A 446 18.80 38.44 0.09
CA PHE A 446 19.40 38.88 1.33
C PHE A 446 19.22 40.41 1.50
N THR A 447 18.82 40.86 2.68
CA THR A 447 18.57 42.29 2.95
C THR A 447 19.85 43.13 3.05
N ASP A 448 21.02 42.51 3.12
CA ASP A 448 22.35 43.13 3.17
C ASP A 448 22.92 43.48 1.78
N LEU A 449 22.22 43.10 0.71
CA LEU A 449 22.64 43.35 -0.67
C LEU A 449 22.49 44.84 -1.04
N ALA A 450 23.58 45.41 -1.57
CA ALA A 450 23.57 46.79 -2.06
C ALA A 450 22.60 46.96 -3.25
N PRO A 451 21.81 48.06 -3.31
CA PRO A 451 20.91 48.33 -4.43
C PRO A 451 21.67 48.36 -5.76
N GLY A 452 21.26 47.55 -6.73
CA GLY A 452 21.87 47.52 -8.08
C GLY A 452 22.86 46.38 -8.35
N PHE A 453 23.03 45.42 -7.42
CA PHE A 453 23.88 44.25 -7.66
C PHE A 453 23.37 43.36 -8.82
N PHE A 454 22.07 43.43 -9.08
CA PHE A 454 21.35 42.80 -10.19
C PHE A 454 20.29 43.78 -10.71
N THR A 455 20.46 44.25 -11.95
CA THR A 455 19.81 45.47 -12.46
C THR A 455 18.38 45.30 -12.98
N GLU A 456 17.91 44.07 -13.23
CA GLU A 456 16.54 43.80 -13.72
C GLU A 456 15.56 43.27 -12.64
N GLU A 457 16.04 43.06 -11.41
CA GLU A 457 15.29 42.38 -10.33
C GLU A 457 14.15 43.17 -9.71
N ALA A 458 14.21 44.50 -9.79
CA ALA A 458 13.19 45.39 -9.22
C ALA A 458 11.80 45.24 -9.88
N LYS A 459 11.70 44.51 -11.00
CA LYS A 459 10.45 44.25 -11.71
C LYS A 459 9.69 43.01 -11.20
N TYR A 460 10.33 42.13 -10.42
CA TYR A 460 9.73 40.87 -9.95
C TYR A 460 9.68 40.79 -8.42
N GLY A 461 8.57 40.30 -7.86
CA GLY A 461 8.43 40.04 -6.42
C GLY A 461 9.39 38.96 -5.95
N GLY A 462 10.04 39.16 -4.80
CA GLY A 462 10.98 38.21 -4.18
C GLY A 462 10.77 38.15 -2.67
N LEU A 463 11.24 37.07 -2.05
CA LEU A 463 11.12 36.86 -0.61
C LEU A 463 12.36 37.44 0.09
N PRO A 464 12.21 38.39 1.02
CA PRO A 464 13.35 38.93 1.76
C PRO A 464 13.85 37.92 2.81
N PHE A 465 15.17 37.87 3.00
CA PHE A 465 15.84 37.12 4.05
C PHE A 465 16.86 38.02 4.74
N ASN A 466 16.78 38.13 6.06
CA ASN A 466 17.73 38.88 6.87
C ASN A 466 18.75 37.94 7.52
N PRO A 467 20.05 38.01 7.14
CA PRO A 467 21.11 37.19 7.72
C PRO A 467 21.33 37.42 9.22
N GLU A 468 20.99 38.60 9.74
CA GLU A 468 21.14 38.96 11.16
C GLU A 468 19.89 38.64 12.01
N GLY A 469 18.81 38.21 11.36
CA GLY A 469 17.56 37.86 12.03
C GLY A 469 17.52 36.41 12.50
N ASP A 470 16.40 36.03 13.12
CA ASP A 470 16.14 34.62 13.46
C ASP A 470 15.92 33.80 12.17
N GLN A 471 16.79 32.83 11.91
CA GLN A 471 16.77 32.02 10.69
C GLN A 471 15.52 31.13 10.65
N ASP A 472 15.16 30.50 11.76
CA ASP A 472 14.10 29.47 11.79
C ASP A 472 12.71 30.09 11.55
N SER A 473 12.42 31.22 12.19
CA SER A 473 11.17 31.96 11.95
C SER A 473 11.05 32.43 10.49
N GLN A 474 12.15 32.91 9.90
CA GLN A 474 12.16 33.37 8.52
C GLN A 474 11.99 32.23 7.51
N VAL A 475 12.67 31.10 7.74
CA VAL A 475 12.50 29.87 6.94
C VAL A 475 11.05 29.40 6.97
N SER A 476 10.42 29.39 8.16
CA SER A 476 9.00 29.01 8.29
C SER A 476 8.07 29.90 7.47
N ILE A 477 8.28 31.24 7.51
CA ILE A 477 7.51 32.20 6.72
C ILE A 477 7.73 32.01 5.21
N ILE A 478 8.97 31.81 4.80
CA ILE A 478 9.32 31.58 3.39
C ILE A 478 8.63 30.31 2.88
N VAL A 479 8.71 29.22 3.63
CA VAL A 479 8.06 27.94 3.29
C VAL A 479 6.54 28.08 3.25
N ASP A 480 5.93 28.83 4.18
CA ASP A 480 4.49 29.12 4.14
C ASP A 480 4.05 29.80 2.85
N ILE A 481 4.81 30.78 2.37
CA ILE A 481 4.49 31.51 1.13
C ILE A 481 4.70 30.61 -0.09
N LEU A 482 5.79 29.84 -0.13
CA LEU A 482 6.06 28.87 -1.19
C LEU A 482 4.93 27.82 -1.29
N CYS A 483 4.50 27.28 -0.16
CA CYS A 483 3.39 26.32 -0.10
C CYS A 483 2.06 26.94 -0.56
N LYS A 484 1.74 28.18 -0.16
CA LYS A 484 0.52 28.88 -0.62
C LYS A 484 0.50 29.05 -2.14
N ARG A 485 1.62 29.50 -2.72
CA ARG A 485 1.75 29.66 -4.18
C ARG A 485 1.57 28.32 -4.90
N LEU A 486 2.19 27.27 -4.40
CA LEU A 486 2.07 25.94 -4.97
C LEU A 486 0.65 25.37 -4.85
N ILE A 487 -0.09 25.71 -3.78
CA ILE A 487 -1.53 25.40 -3.69
C ILE A 487 -2.28 26.13 -4.81
N GLU A 488 -2.13 27.45 -4.94
CA GLU A 488 -2.83 28.30 -5.92
C GLU A 488 -2.56 27.88 -7.37
N ASP A 489 -1.29 27.66 -7.74
CA ASP A 489 -0.92 27.27 -9.11
C ASP A 489 -1.46 25.87 -9.46
N ARG A 490 -1.55 24.96 -8.47
CA ARG A 490 -2.26 23.68 -8.63
C ARG A 490 -3.77 23.86 -8.77
N GLU A 491 -4.38 24.88 -8.19
CA GLU A 491 -5.80 25.18 -8.40
C GLU A 491 -6.07 25.73 -9.80
N ALA A 492 -5.19 26.60 -10.31
CA ALA A 492 -5.33 27.27 -11.59
C ALA A 492 -5.13 26.31 -12.79
N SER A 493 -4.11 25.45 -12.76
CA SER A 493 -3.85 24.48 -13.83
C SER A 493 -5.02 23.51 -14.05
N THR A 494 -5.64 23.06 -12.95
CA THR A 494 -6.79 22.16 -12.97
C THR A 494 -8.03 22.81 -13.60
N ALA A 495 -8.26 24.11 -13.38
CA ALA A 495 -9.40 24.81 -13.96
C ALA A 495 -9.29 24.97 -15.49
N ALA A 496 -8.06 25.16 -15.99
CA ALA A 496 -7.78 25.26 -17.42
C ALA A 496 -8.02 23.93 -18.15
N GLU A 497 -7.58 22.80 -17.58
CA GLU A 497 -7.77 21.46 -18.15
C GLU A 497 -9.25 21.03 -18.16
N ILE A 498 -10.02 21.35 -17.12
CA ILE A 498 -11.47 21.07 -17.10
C ILE A 498 -12.18 21.84 -18.22
N ALA A 499 -11.79 23.09 -18.45
CA ALA A 499 -12.34 23.90 -19.53
C ALA A 499 -11.98 23.36 -20.93
N GLU A 500 -10.78 22.82 -21.12
CA GLU A 500 -10.38 22.14 -22.37
C GLU A 500 -11.16 20.83 -22.58
N SER A 501 -11.28 19.98 -21.55
CA SER A 501 -12.00 18.69 -21.64
C SER A 501 -13.51 18.80 -21.82
N MET A 502 -14.10 19.98 -21.63
CA MET A 502 -15.52 20.25 -21.91
C MET A 502 -15.75 20.86 -23.30
N ASN A 503 -14.68 21.25 -24.01
CA ASN A 503 -14.72 21.79 -25.36
C ASN A 503 -14.33 20.76 -26.44
N GLU A 504 -13.90 19.55 -26.04
CA GLU A 504 -13.78 18.34 -26.88
C GLU A 504 -14.97 17.40 -26.63
#